data_AF-A0AAT9TBI5-F1
#
_entry.id   AF-A0AAT9TBI5-F1
#
_cell.length_a   1.000
_cell.length_b   1.000
_cell.length_c   1.000
_cell.angle_alpha   90.00
_cell.angle_beta   90.00
_cell.angle_gamma   90.00
#
_symmetry.space_group_name_H-M   'P 1'
#
loop_
_entity.id
_entity.type
_entity.pdbx_description
1 polymer ?
#
loop_
_entity_poly.entity_id
_entity_poly.type
_entity_poly.pdbx_seq_one_letter_code
_entity_poly.pdbx_strand_id
1 'polypeptide(L)'
;MGRVVRSLGDIGLGGRICTKEPGYEIRIEEDELDLTAFEREVVAGIEAAGDGSSADCVLYLRRALALWHGEPRTFLSVPGRFQGLFAA
;
A
#
# COMPACT_ATOMS: atom_id res chain seq x y z
N MET A 1 9.98 -7.49 -18.41
CA MET A 1 8.92 -6.55 -17.96
C MET A 1 7.90 -6.11 -19.02
N GLY A 2 7.94 -6.62 -20.27
CA GLY A 2 6.92 -6.25 -21.27
C GLY A 2 5.51 -6.82 -21.00
N ARG A 3 5.39 -7.87 -20.19
CA ARG A 3 4.09 -8.51 -19.90
C ARG A 3 3.23 -7.72 -18.92
N VAL A 4 3.82 -7.19 -17.84
CA VAL A 4 3.09 -6.43 -16.80
C VAL A 4 2.62 -5.08 -17.33
N VAL A 5 3.48 -4.36 -18.06
CA VAL A 5 3.09 -3.08 -18.70
C VAL A 5 1.97 -3.30 -19.72
N ARG A 6 2.05 -4.38 -20.51
CA ARG A 6 1.00 -4.75 -21.47
C ARG A 6 -0.31 -5.11 -20.76
N SER A 7 -0.28 -5.97 -19.74
CA SER A 7 -1.49 -6.38 -19.04
C SER A 7 -2.18 -5.22 -18.32
N LEU A 8 -1.42 -4.23 -17.84
CA LEU A 8 -1.98 -3.00 -17.31
C LEU A 8 -2.56 -2.11 -18.43
N GLY A 9 -1.90 -2.04 -19.59
CA GLY A 9 -2.45 -1.41 -20.79
C GLY A 9 -3.79 -1.99 -21.22
N ASP A 10 -3.92 -3.32 -21.20
CA ASP A 10 -5.14 -4.04 -21.59
C ASP A 10 -6.34 -3.73 -20.68
N ILE A 11 -6.10 -3.32 -19.43
CA ILE A 11 -7.13 -2.89 -18.47
C ILE A 11 -7.23 -1.36 -18.31
N GLY A 12 -6.63 -0.58 -19.22
CA GLY A 12 -6.71 0.88 -19.22
C GLY A 12 -5.76 1.60 -18.25
N LEU A 13 -4.83 0.88 -17.61
CA LEU A 13 -3.84 1.40 -16.67
C LEU A 13 -2.43 1.58 -17.29
N GLY A 14 -2.33 1.61 -18.62
CA GLY A 14 -1.07 1.64 -19.38
C GLY A 14 -0.12 2.82 -19.08
N GLY A 15 -0.59 3.87 -18.40
CA GLY A 15 0.21 5.03 -17.99
C GLY A 15 0.77 4.96 -16.56
N ARG A 16 0.43 3.92 -15.78
CA ARG A 16 0.83 3.84 -14.36
C ARG A 16 2.23 3.32 -14.14
N ILE A 17 2.76 2.50 -15.05
CA ILE A 17 4.16 2.08 -15.01
C ILE A 17 4.96 2.92 -15.99
N CYS A 18 5.83 3.77 -15.45
CA CYS A 18 6.74 4.59 -16.22
C CYS A 18 8.14 3.97 -16.23
N THR A 19 8.80 4.00 -17.39
CA THR A 19 10.22 3.64 -17.48
C THR A 19 11.04 4.87 -17.08
N LYS A 20 11.89 4.75 -16.06
CA LYS A 20 12.71 5.84 -15.52
C LYS A 20 14.08 5.28 -15.15
N GLU A 21 15.13 5.69 -15.84
CA GLU A 21 16.47 5.10 -15.63
C GLU A 21 17.01 5.37 -14.22
N PRO A 22 17.63 4.38 -13.54
CA PRO A 22 17.72 2.95 -13.89
C PRO A 22 16.54 2.13 -13.29
N GLY A 23 15.44 1.96 -14.01
CA GLY A 23 14.30 1.14 -13.54
C GLY A 23 12.91 1.58 -14.00
N TYR A 24 11.94 1.34 -13.11
CA TYR A 24 10.53 1.60 -13.34
C TYR A 24 9.92 2.30 -12.12
N GLU A 25 8.96 3.19 -12.39
CA GLU A 25 8.15 3.89 -11.38
C GLU A 25 6.70 3.43 -11.55
N ILE A 26 6.04 3.08 -10.45
CA ILE A 26 4.60 2.80 -10.43
C ILE A 26 3.91 3.99 -9.78
N ARG A 27 2.98 4.61 -10.49
CA ARG A 27 2.13 5.67 -9.97
C ARG A 27 0.89 5.07 -9.35
N ILE A 28 0.63 5.45 -8.11
CA ILE A 28 -0.44 4.95 -7.26
C ILE A 28 -1.04 6.20 -6.59
N GLU A 29 -2.36 6.34 -6.63
CA GLU A 29 -3.06 7.39 -5.88
C GLU A 29 -3.15 7.02 -4.39
N GLU A 30 -3.46 8.00 -3.53
CA GLU A 30 -3.39 7.89 -2.07
C GLU A 30 -4.20 6.73 -1.46
N ASP A 31 -5.25 6.27 -2.13
CA ASP A 31 -6.18 5.21 -1.69
C ASP A 31 -6.05 3.89 -2.46
N GLU A 32 -5.05 3.76 -3.31
CA GLU A 32 -4.91 2.58 -4.17
C GLU A 32 -3.94 1.53 -3.62
N LEU A 33 -3.33 1.83 -2.47
CA LEU A 33 -2.48 0.90 -1.74
C LEU A 33 -3.10 0.60 -0.37
N ASP A 34 -3.37 -0.67 -0.09
CA ASP A 34 -3.91 -1.08 1.21
C ASP A 34 -3.03 -0.63 2.40
N LEU A 35 -1.72 -0.46 2.16
CA LEU A 35 -0.78 0.07 3.15
C LEU A 35 -1.06 1.53 3.53
N THR A 36 -1.35 2.42 2.57
CA THR A 36 -1.65 3.82 2.88
C THR A 36 -3.00 3.94 3.56
N ALA A 37 -3.99 3.14 3.13
CA ALA A 37 -5.27 3.03 3.83
C ALA A 37 -5.08 2.51 5.28
N PHE A 38 -4.21 1.53 5.50
CA PHE A 38 -3.89 1.01 6.82
C PHE A 38 -3.28 2.09 7.72
N GLU A 39 -2.29 2.82 7.23
CA GLU A 39 -1.63 3.89 7.97
C GLU A 39 -2.62 4.97 8.40
N ARG A 40 -3.53 5.38 7.51
CA ARG A 40 -4.58 6.34 7.83
C ARG A 40 -5.50 5.85 8.95
N GLU A 41 -5.99 4.61 8.86
CA GLU A 41 -6.87 4.06 9.90
C GLU A 41 -6.13 3.92 11.24
N VAL A 42 -4.83 3.61 11.24
CA VAL A 42 -4.02 3.58 12.47
C VAL A 42 -3.90 4.97 13.09
N VAL A 43 -3.60 5.99 12.29
CA VAL A 43 -3.51 7.40 12.78
C VAL A 43 -4.84 7.82 13.41
N ALA A 44 -5.96 7.60 12.71
CA ALA A 44 -7.29 7.92 13.22
C ALA A 44 -7.62 7.18 14.53
N GLY A 45 -7.19 5.92 14.66
CA GLY A 45 -7.36 5.15 15.89
C GLY A 45 -6.55 5.70 17.06
N ILE A 46 -5.31 6.14 16.81
CA ILE A 46 -4.44 6.76 17.82
C ILE A 46 -5.03 8.10 18.28
N GLU A 47 -5.51 8.93 17.36
CA GLU A 47 -6.16 10.21 17.68
C GLU A 47 -7.43 9.99 18.52
N ALA A 48 -8.30 9.06 18.12
CA ALA A 48 -9.51 8.73 18.87
C ALA A 48 -9.20 8.21 20.30
N ALA A 49 -8.09 7.49 20.48
CA ALA A 49 -7.63 7.08 21.79
C ALA A 49 -7.17 8.27 22.65
N GLY A 50 -6.46 9.24 22.04
CA GLY A 50 -6.04 10.49 22.68
C GLY A 50 -7.23 11.35 23.14
N ASP A 51 -8.31 11.36 22.35
CA ASP A 51 -9.55 12.09 22.64
C ASP A 51 -10.49 11.35 23.61
N GLY A 52 -10.09 10.16 24.09
CA GLY A 52 -10.87 9.35 25.04
C GLY A 52 -12.02 8.55 24.40
N SER A 53 -12.17 8.58 23.08
CA SER A 53 -13.15 7.75 22.37
C SER A 53 -12.62 6.34 22.13
N SER A 54 -12.76 5.49 23.15
CA SER A 54 -12.37 4.07 23.05
C SER A 54 -13.15 3.31 21.98
N ALA A 55 -14.41 3.68 21.72
CA ALA A 55 -15.23 3.04 20.72
C ALA A 55 -14.72 3.32 19.29
N ASP A 56 -14.38 4.58 19.00
CA ASP A 56 -13.87 4.97 17.69
C ASP A 56 -12.47 4.42 17.45
N CYS A 57 -11.60 4.42 18.48
CA CYS A 57 -10.30 3.77 18.41
C CYS A 57 -10.42 2.30 17.98
N VAL A 58 -11.30 1.52 18.64
CA VAL A 58 -11.52 0.11 18.29
C VAL A 58 -12.08 -0.04 16.86
N LEU A 59 -12.95 0.87 16.42
CA LEU A 59 -13.50 0.86 15.06
C LEU A 59 -12.40 1.05 14.01
N TYR A 60 -11.59 2.10 14.15
CA TYR A 60 -10.49 2.40 13.22
C TYR A 60 -9.45 1.29 13.18
N LEU A 61 -9.02 0.77 14.34
CA LEU A 61 -8.03 -0.31 14.37
C LEU A 61 -8.55 -1.62 13.78
N ARG A 62 -9.85 -1.92 13.90
CA ARG A 62 -10.46 -3.08 13.22
C ARG A 62 -10.47 -2.92 11.70
N ARG A 63 -10.74 -1.72 11.20
CA ARG A 63 -10.69 -1.43 9.75
C ARG A 63 -9.26 -1.59 9.24
N ALA A 64 -8.28 -1.06 9.96
CA ALA A 64 -6.86 -1.24 9.65
C ALA A 64 -6.50 -2.73 9.53
N LEU A 65 -6.84 -3.54 10.53
CA LEU A 65 -6.54 -4.97 10.52
C LEU A 65 -7.25 -5.74 9.39
N ALA A 66 -8.45 -5.31 8.98
CA ALA A 66 -9.21 -5.96 7.90
C ALA A 66 -8.56 -5.80 6.51
N LEU A 67 -7.64 -4.85 6.34
CA LEU A 67 -6.89 -4.65 5.09
C LEU A 67 -5.82 -5.72 4.86
N TRP A 68 -5.49 -6.52 5.87
CA TRP A 68 -4.52 -7.60 5.75
C TRP A 68 -5.20 -8.91 5.34
N HIS A 69 -5.02 -9.30 4.07
CA HIS A 69 -5.60 -10.53 3.52
C HIS A 69 -4.82 -11.84 3.84
N GLY A 70 -4.13 -11.89 4.99
CA GLY A 70 -3.31 -13.04 5.42
C GLY A 70 -1.92 -12.63 5.88
N GLU A 71 -1.01 -13.60 6.03
CA GLU A 71 0.38 -13.31 6.40
C GLU A 71 1.06 -12.46 5.32
N PRO A 72 1.67 -11.32 5.70
CA PRO A 72 2.51 -10.57 4.77
C PRO A 72 3.67 -11.48 4.32
N ARG A 73 3.74 -11.74 3.00
CA ARG A 73 4.86 -12.39 2.28
C ARG A 73 4.87 -13.92 2.16
N THR A 74 3.76 -14.64 2.20
CA THR A 74 3.82 -16.08 1.85
C THR A 74 4.18 -16.34 0.37
N PHE A 75 4.05 -15.36 -0.55
CA PHE A 75 4.09 -15.64 -2.00
C PHE A 75 5.38 -15.24 -2.76
N LEU A 76 6.36 -14.54 -2.18
CA LEU A 76 7.47 -13.97 -2.97
C LEU A 76 8.86 -14.28 -2.39
N SER A 77 9.53 -15.29 -2.94
CA SER A 77 11.00 -15.34 -2.94
C SER A 77 11.51 -14.53 -4.13
N VAL A 78 11.89 -13.28 -3.89
CA VAL A 78 12.56 -12.45 -4.92
C VAL A 78 14.06 -12.45 -4.61
N PRO A 79 14.90 -13.11 -5.42
CA PRO A 79 16.34 -12.94 -5.30
C PRO A 79 16.71 -11.50 -5.70
N GLY A 80 17.09 -10.68 -4.73
CA GLY A 80 17.51 -9.29 -4.97
C GLY A 80 17.46 -8.43 -3.71
N ARG A 81 18.36 -7.44 -3.62
CA ARG A 81 18.38 -6.46 -2.52
C ARG A 81 17.37 -5.35 -2.82
N PHE A 82 16.32 -5.22 -2.02
CA PHE A 82 15.46 -4.04 -2.03
C PHE A 82 16.20 -2.88 -1.37
N GLN A 83 16.52 -1.83 -2.13
CA GLN A 83 16.91 -0.53 -1.60
C GLN A 83 15.68 0.40 -1.67
N GLY A 84 14.83 0.33 -0.65
CA GLY A 84 13.78 1.32 -0.45
C GLY A 84 14.33 2.47 0.38
N LEU A 85 14.42 3.66 -0.21
CA LEU A 85 14.54 4.90 0.57
C LEU A 85 13.11 5.34 0.89
N PHE A 86 12.60 4.94 2.05
CA PHE A 86 11.37 5.50 2.60
C PHE A 86 11.77 6.86 3.21
N ALA A 87 11.59 7.93 2.45
CA ALA A 87 11.64 9.28 3.02
C ALA A 87 10.30 9.54 3.69
N ALA A 88 10.37 9.83 4.99
CA ALA A 88 9.25 10.23 5.85
C ALA A 88 8.76 11.66 5.53
#